data_AF-A0A813EWH8-F1
#
_entry.id   AF-A0A813EWH8-F1
#
_cell.length_a   1.000
_cell.length_b   1.000
_cell.length_c   1.000
_cell.angle_alpha   90.00
_cell.angle_beta   90.00
_cell.angle_gamma   90.00
#
_symmetry.space_group_name_H-M   'P 1'
#
loop_
_entity.id
_entity.type
_entity.pdbx_description
1 polymer ?
#
loop_
_entity_poly.entity_id
_entity_poly.type
_entity_poly.pdbx_seq_one_letter_code
_entity_poly.pdbx_strand_id
1 'polypeptide(L)'
;LGAALPLRFSEAARGFCKQMVLPHPGQRLTARDATRNPWLNIGKRPPARPSPRQERTPSPDASSPSGPSAPGRAPGGYPVAQGSPTHGGTGSAGLRMHRMPNGSSSAPVANMAAAEEAEVWRAQAIEDQNRKLQEERRQLQRELEQEKNQHQALQKQRTKEHMQTSQERSSASDIPGQAPAGRILPVGCRCKYEPSSSSQYGMLPAVVEGYNDSDGTYDLDVRQHAAPARIAPVSDVSVREAWPKNVLVSYHSDSVKKWLPAVIKSFNDSDGTYNLDLREHADCDRMRLRRGTGFSSGSEPPSDPSVTAA
;
A
#
# COMPACT_ATOMS: atom_id res chain seq x y z
N LEU A 1 -6.19 -0.92 -28.91
CA LEU A 1 -6.88 -2.08 -28.30
C LEU A 1 -5.93 -2.71 -27.29
N GLY A 2 -5.99 -2.26 -26.03
CA GLY A 2 -5.05 -2.69 -24.99
C GLY A 2 -5.42 -4.07 -24.46
N ALA A 3 -4.52 -5.05 -24.58
CA ALA A 3 -4.67 -6.35 -23.95
C ALA A 3 -4.59 -6.18 -22.42
N ALA A 4 -5.71 -6.39 -21.73
CA ALA A 4 -5.75 -6.37 -20.28
C ALA A 4 -4.82 -7.47 -19.74
N LEU A 5 -3.82 -7.07 -18.94
CA LEU A 5 -2.90 -8.01 -18.31
C LEU A 5 -3.69 -9.05 -17.50
N PRO A 6 -3.31 -10.34 -17.58
CA PRO A 6 -4.00 -11.41 -16.87
C PRO A 6 -3.92 -11.15 -15.37
N LEU A 7 -5.09 -10.88 -14.80
CA LEU A 7 -5.28 -10.69 -13.38
C LEU A 7 -4.75 -11.92 -12.60
N ARG A 8 -3.83 -11.70 -11.65
CA ARG A 8 -3.14 -12.76 -10.85
C ARG A 8 -4.07 -13.73 -10.11
N PHE A 9 -5.33 -13.37 -9.92
CA PHE A 9 -6.32 -14.18 -9.20
C PHE A 9 -7.54 -14.42 -10.09
N SER A 10 -7.97 -15.69 -10.17
CA SER A 10 -9.20 -16.07 -10.85
C SER A 10 -10.40 -15.36 -10.25
N GLU A 11 -11.45 -15.16 -11.05
CA GLU A 11 -12.67 -14.50 -10.62
C GLU A 11 -13.33 -15.23 -9.42
N ALA A 12 -13.26 -16.57 -9.40
CA ALA A 12 -13.70 -17.41 -8.30
C ALA A 12 -13.00 -17.08 -6.97
N ALA A 13 -11.68 -16.83 -6.99
CA ALA A 13 -10.92 -16.45 -5.80
C ALA A 13 -11.39 -15.11 -5.22
N ARG A 14 -11.69 -14.14 -6.10
CA ARG A 14 -12.17 -12.81 -5.71
C ARG A 14 -13.57 -12.89 -5.11
N GLY A 15 -14.46 -13.68 -5.71
CA GLY A 15 -15.79 -13.92 -5.18
C GLY A 15 -15.75 -14.49 -3.77
N PHE A 16 -14.90 -15.51 -3.55
CA PHE A 16 -14.68 -16.10 -2.23
C PHE A 16 -14.17 -15.08 -1.20
N CYS A 17 -13.12 -14.30 -1.54
CA CYS A 17 -12.59 -13.28 -0.64
C CYS A 17 -13.62 -12.19 -0.30
N LYS A 18 -14.44 -11.75 -1.26
CA LYS A 18 -15.50 -10.75 -1.01
C LYS A 18 -16.53 -11.25 0.00
N GLN A 19 -16.94 -12.52 -0.07
CA GLN A 19 -17.93 -13.10 0.87
C GLN A 19 -17.40 -13.18 2.31
N MET A 20 -16.08 -13.28 2.52
CA MET A 20 -15.48 -13.29 3.85
C MET A 20 -15.42 -11.92 4.52
N VAL A 21 -15.44 -10.83 3.75
CA VAL A 21 -15.28 -9.46 4.26
C VAL A 21 -16.55 -8.62 4.16
N LEU A 22 -17.72 -9.26 4.00
CA LEU A 22 -18.99 -8.53 4.01
C LEU A 22 -19.21 -7.81 5.36
N PRO A 23 -19.73 -6.57 5.34
CA PRO A 23 -19.92 -5.76 6.54
C PRO A 23 -21.01 -6.31 7.45
N HIS A 24 -22.00 -7.02 6.89
CA HIS A 24 -23.08 -7.65 7.65
C HIS A 24 -22.67 -9.05 8.12
N PRO A 25 -22.62 -9.32 9.44
CA PRO A 25 -22.14 -10.60 9.96
C PRO A 25 -23.02 -11.79 9.56
N GLY A 26 -24.33 -11.59 9.38
CA GLY A 26 -25.26 -12.64 8.94
C GLY A 26 -25.12 -13.04 7.46
N GLN A 27 -24.45 -12.22 6.65
CA GLN A 27 -24.16 -12.53 5.24
C GLN A 27 -22.71 -12.98 5.02
N ARG A 28 -21.87 -12.88 6.06
CA ARG A 28 -20.47 -13.27 5.98
C ARG A 28 -20.37 -14.78 5.89
N LEU A 29 -19.54 -15.26 4.98
CA LEU A 29 -19.27 -16.69 4.84
C LEU A 29 -18.71 -17.24 6.15
N THR A 30 -19.38 -18.23 6.74
CA THR A 30 -18.92 -18.87 7.97
C THR A 30 -17.70 -19.75 7.69
N ALA A 31 -16.88 -20.01 8.71
CA ALA A 31 -15.72 -20.91 8.57
C ALA A 31 -16.12 -22.31 8.09
N ARG A 32 -17.28 -22.80 8.53
CA ARG A 32 -17.83 -24.10 8.11
C ARG A 32 -18.17 -24.10 6.62
N ASP A 33 -18.80 -23.05 6.12
CA ASP A 33 -19.17 -22.93 4.70
C ASP A 33 -17.95 -22.67 3.81
N ALA A 34 -16.95 -21.95 4.32
CA ALA A 34 -15.69 -21.72 3.62
C ALA A 34 -14.99 -23.05 3.26
N THR A 35 -14.90 -24.01 4.19
CA THR A 35 -14.27 -25.32 3.93
C THR A 35 -14.98 -26.17 2.88
N ARG A 36 -16.26 -25.88 2.61
CA ARG A 36 -17.06 -26.55 1.57
C ARG A 36 -16.94 -25.88 0.21
N ASN A 37 -16.32 -24.71 0.13
CA ASN A 37 -16.22 -23.98 -1.13
C ASN A 37 -15.35 -24.77 -2.14
N PRO A 38 -15.84 -25.01 -3.38
CA PRO A 38 -15.11 -25.77 -4.39
C PRO A 38 -13.73 -25.19 -4.70
N TRP A 39 -13.58 -23.87 -4.63
CA TRP A 39 -12.34 -23.18 -4.97
C TRP A 39 -11.17 -23.60 -4.07
N LEU A 40 -11.43 -23.83 -2.77
CA LEU A 40 -10.41 -24.31 -1.82
C LEU A 40 -10.03 -25.78 -2.03
N ASN A 41 -10.87 -26.55 -2.72
CA ASN A 41 -10.63 -27.98 -2.97
C ASN A 41 -10.01 -28.26 -4.36
N ILE A 42 -9.73 -27.23 -5.18
CA ILE A 42 -9.11 -27.37 -6.51
C ILE A 42 -7.72 -28.04 -6.43
N GLY A 43 -7.01 -27.90 -5.30
CA GLY A 43 -5.71 -28.56 -5.07
C GLY A 43 -5.80 -30.01 -4.59
N LYS A 44 -6.97 -30.49 -4.15
CA LYS A 44 -7.16 -31.89 -3.75
C LYS A 44 -7.50 -32.71 -4.99
N ARG A 45 -6.50 -32.88 -5.87
CA ARG A 45 -6.59 -33.88 -6.94
C ARG A 45 -6.89 -35.23 -6.27
N PRO A 46 -7.92 -35.98 -6.72
CA PRO A 46 -8.07 -37.36 -6.28
C PRO A 46 -6.75 -38.09 -6.57
N PRO A 47 -6.30 -39.00 -5.69
CA PRO A 47 -5.07 -39.74 -5.90
C PRO A 47 -5.11 -40.34 -7.30
N ALA A 48 -4.10 -40.02 -8.10
CA ALA A 48 -4.01 -40.46 -9.48
C ALA A 48 -4.23 -41.98 -9.51
N ARG A 49 -5.21 -42.43 -10.31
CA ARG A 49 -5.35 -43.86 -10.62
C ARG A 49 -3.98 -44.36 -11.08
N PRO A 50 -3.49 -45.49 -10.56
CA PRO A 50 -2.22 -46.05 -11.01
C PRO A 50 -2.29 -46.31 -12.51
N SER A 51 -1.40 -45.66 -13.27
CA SER A 51 -1.26 -45.91 -14.70
C SER A 51 -0.90 -47.38 -14.94
N PRO A 52 -1.47 -48.04 -15.96
CA PRO A 52 -1.07 -49.37 -16.34
C PRO A 52 0.42 -49.38 -16.73
N ARG A 53 1.14 -50.27 -16.07
CA ARG A 53 2.57 -50.55 -16.17
C ARG A 53 2.95 -50.86 -17.63
N GLN A 54 3.55 -49.90 -18.32
CA GLN A 54 4.25 -50.15 -19.58
C GLN A 54 5.54 -50.93 -19.27
N GLU A 55 5.60 -52.17 -19.76
CA GLU A 55 6.81 -53.01 -19.78
C GLU A 55 7.92 -52.28 -20.56
N ARG A 56 9.01 -51.96 -19.86
CA ARG A 56 10.26 -51.51 -20.48
C ARG A 56 11.20 -52.71 -20.60
N THR A 57 11.64 -52.94 -21.83
CA THR A 57 12.73 -53.82 -22.21
C THR A 57 14.07 -53.36 -21.62
N PRO A 58 14.97 -54.30 -21.24
CA PRO A 58 16.26 -53.98 -20.63
C PRO A 58 17.32 -53.62 -21.69
N SER A 59 18.21 -52.68 -21.35
CA SER A 59 19.54 -52.57 -21.96
C SER A 59 20.58 -52.39 -20.84
N PRO A 60 21.76 -53.01 -20.97
CA PRO A 60 22.72 -53.14 -19.88
C PRO A 60 23.84 -52.09 -19.93
N ASP A 61 24.60 -52.08 -18.83
CA ASP A 61 25.95 -51.55 -18.63
C ASP A 61 26.11 -50.03 -18.54
N ALA A 62 26.92 -49.46 -17.64
CA ALA A 62 27.65 -49.94 -16.47
C ALA A 62 28.24 -48.69 -15.79
N SER A 63 28.69 -48.87 -14.54
CA SER A 63 29.73 -48.07 -13.86
C SER A 63 29.28 -46.90 -12.98
N SER A 64 29.13 -47.24 -11.69
CA SER A 64 29.38 -46.40 -10.50
C SER A 64 30.79 -45.77 -10.53
N PRO A 65 31.06 -44.72 -9.70
CA PRO A 65 31.56 -45.00 -8.35
C PRO A 65 31.05 -44.06 -7.22
N SER A 66 30.68 -44.72 -6.12
CA SER A 66 31.09 -44.54 -4.72
C SER A 66 31.51 -43.16 -4.15
N GLY A 67 30.66 -42.65 -3.25
CA GLY A 67 31.01 -42.21 -1.87
C GLY A 67 31.34 -40.72 -1.63
N PRO A 68 31.37 -40.23 -0.36
CA PRO A 68 30.88 -40.82 0.89
C PRO A 68 29.96 -39.88 1.73
N SER A 69 29.45 -40.48 2.79
CA SER A 69 28.50 -40.07 3.82
C SER A 69 28.81 -38.82 4.67
N ALA A 70 27.72 -38.32 5.29
CA ALA A 70 27.56 -37.76 6.65
C ALA A 70 27.21 -36.25 6.74
N PRO A 71 26.63 -35.77 7.86
CA PRO A 71 25.49 -36.33 8.60
C PRO A 71 24.40 -35.25 8.88
N GLY A 72 23.33 -35.69 9.56
CA GLY A 72 22.07 -34.98 9.71
C GLY A 72 22.12 -33.59 10.37
N ARG A 73 21.08 -32.80 10.09
CA ARG A 73 20.68 -31.66 10.90
C ARG A 73 19.15 -31.61 10.98
N ALA A 74 18.66 -31.62 12.22
CA ALA A 74 17.27 -31.71 12.62
C ALA A 74 16.41 -30.51 12.14
N PRO A 75 15.08 -30.68 12.01
CA PRO A 75 14.17 -29.57 11.84
C PRO A 75 13.97 -28.83 13.17
N GLY A 76 14.32 -27.54 13.18
CA GLY A 76 14.08 -26.64 14.30
C GLY A 76 12.59 -26.46 14.57
N GLY A 77 12.20 -26.70 15.82
CA GLY A 77 10.88 -26.40 16.33
C GLY A 77 10.65 -24.89 16.40
N TYR A 78 9.44 -24.48 16.05
CA TYR A 78 8.93 -23.14 16.36
C TYR A 78 8.47 -23.10 17.82
N PRO A 79 8.85 -22.08 18.61
CA PRO A 79 8.30 -21.89 19.94
C PRO A 79 6.83 -21.46 19.85
N VAL A 80 5.98 -22.21 20.54
CA VAL A 80 4.62 -21.80 20.88
C VAL A 80 4.72 -20.61 21.84
N ALA A 81 4.28 -19.44 21.38
CA ALA A 81 4.07 -18.28 22.25
C ALA A 81 2.89 -18.57 23.19
N GLN A 82 3.21 -19.04 24.39
CA GLN A 82 2.34 -18.95 25.55
C GLN A 82 2.28 -17.50 26.00
N GLY A 83 1.08 -16.95 26.14
CA GLY A 83 0.90 -15.68 26.81
C GLY A 83 -0.27 -14.87 26.27
N SER A 84 -1.47 -15.13 26.78
CA SER A 84 -2.43 -14.06 27.05
C SER A 84 -3.37 -14.45 28.17
N PRO A 85 -3.77 -13.46 29.00
CA PRO A 85 -4.16 -13.68 30.37
C PRO A 85 -5.64 -14.07 30.47
N THR A 86 -5.88 -15.16 31.16
CA THR A 86 -7.18 -15.46 31.77
C THR A 86 -7.49 -14.36 32.78
N HIS A 87 -8.26 -13.34 32.38
CA HIS A 87 -8.92 -12.48 33.34
C HIS A 87 -9.97 -13.33 34.06
N GLY A 88 -9.66 -13.63 35.31
CA GLY A 88 -10.60 -14.15 36.27
C GLY A 88 -11.70 -13.13 36.55
N GLY A 89 -12.93 -13.59 36.40
CA GLY A 89 -14.11 -13.06 37.08
C GLY A 89 -14.86 -14.27 37.62
N THR A 90 -14.39 -14.87 38.72
CA THR A 90 -15.04 -14.73 40.05
C THR A 90 -16.55 -14.56 39.96
N GLY A 91 -17.29 -15.58 40.43
CA GLY A 91 -18.60 -15.33 41.03
C GLY A 91 -19.80 -16.11 40.50
N SER A 92 -19.68 -17.35 40.03
CA SER A 92 -20.83 -18.28 40.08
C SER A 92 -21.03 -18.76 41.53
N ALA A 93 -21.47 -17.85 42.39
CA ALA A 93 -22.04 -18.19 43.68
C ALA A 93 -23.44 -18.75 43.44
N GLY A 94 -23.64 -20.01 43.82
CA GLY A 94 -24.92 -20.69 43.71
C GLY A 94 -26.01 -19.92 44.47
N LEU A 95 -26.95 -19.33 43.72
CA LEU A 95 -28.21 -18.88 44.28
C LEU A 95 -29.18 -20.06 44.35
N ARG A 96 -28.99 -20.78 45.45
CA ARG A 96 -30.01 -21.43 46.27
C ARG A 96 -31.43 -21.04 45.86
N MET A 97 -32.13 -22.00 45.25
CA MET A 97 -33.58 -21.98 45.02
C MET A 97 -34.32 -21.92 46.37
N HIS A 98 -34.48 -20.73 46.93
CA HIS A 98 -35.45 -20.51 48.00
C HIS A 98 -36.81 -20.19 47.39
N ARG A 99 -37.60 -21.25 47.29
CA ARG A 99 -39.05 -21.25 47.10
C ARG A 99 -39.68 -20.36 48.17
N MET A 100 -40.02 -19.12 47.79
CA MET A 100 -40.82 -18.24 48.65
C MET A 100 -42.30 -18.66 48.59
N PRO A 101 -43.04 -18.47 49.70
CA PRO A 101 -44.42 -18.90 49.82
C PRO A 101 -45.36 -18.11 48.92
N ASN A 102 -46.33 -18.85 48.40
CA ASN A 102 -47.49 -18.39 47.64
C ASN A 102 -48.37 -17.51 48.54
N GLY A 103 -48.02 -16.23 48.68
CA GLY A 103 -48.78 -15.23 49.42
C GLY A 103 -49.69 -14.46 48.47
N SER A 104 -50.95 -14.87 48.39
CA SER A 104 -52.04 -14.11 47.77
C SER A 104 -52.24 -12.80 48.52
N SER A 105 -51.59 -11.72 48.06
CA SER A 105 -51.82 -10.37 48.58
C SER A 105 -52.71 -9.63 47.60
N SER A 106 -54.00 -9.63 47.91
CA SER A 106 -55.00 -8.78 47.27
C SER A 106 -54.83 -7.33 47.74
N ALA A 107 -54.80 -6.39 46.78
CA ALA A 107 -54.83 -4.93 46.86
C ALA A 107 -53.45 -4.20 46.85
N PRO A 108 -53.31 -3.00 46.24
CA PRO A 108 -54.38 -2.03 45.95
C PRO A 108 -54.46 -1.53 44.49
N VAL A 109 -55.69 -1.45 43.98
CA VAL A 109 -56.04 -0.89 42.66
C VAL A 109 -55.75 0.63 42.57
N ALA A 110 -55.49 1.30 43.70
CA ALA A 110 -55.24 2.73 43.77
C ALA A 110 -53.86 3.19 43.24
N ASN A 111 -52.91 2.27 43.00
CA ASN A 111 -51.56 2.62 42.48
C ASN A 111 -51.45 2.60 40.95
N MET A 112 -52.51 2.23 40.22
CA MET A 112 -52.45 2.15 38.75
C MET A 112 -52.52 3.53 38.08
N ALA A 113 -53.34 4.45 38.60
CA ALA A 113 -53.47 5.80 38.03
C ALA A 113 -52.15 6.60 38.08
N ALA A 114 -51.42 6.53 39.20
CA ALA A 114 -50.12 7.19 39.32
C ALA A 114 -49.05 6.56 38.43
N ALA A 115 -49.15 5.26 38.13
CA ALA A 115 -48.25 4.58 37.20
C ALA A 115 -48.52 5.01 35.75
N GLU A 116 -49.78 5.14 35.34
CA GLU A 116 -50.17 5.62 34.01
C GLU A 116 -49.69 7.05 33.76
N GLU A 117 -49.84 7.96 34.74
CA GLU A 117 -49.32 9.33 34.62
C GLU A 117 -47.78 9.38 34.49
N ALA A 118 -47.07 8.52 35.24
CA ALA A 118 -45.61 8.44 35.14
C ALA A 118 -45.14 7.89 33.78
N GLU A 119 -45.91 6.99 33.16
CA GLU A 119 -45.61 6.48 31.81
C GLU A 119 -45.80 7.56 30.74
N VAL A 120 -46.86 8.38 30.84
CA VAL A 120 -47.09 9.50 29.91
C VAL A 120 -45.93 10.51 29.96
N TRP A 121 -45.48 10.89 31.16
CA TRP A 121 -44.33 11.80 31.30
C TRP A 121 -43.04 11.22 30.72
N ARG A 122 -42.79 9.91 30.89
CA ARG A 122 -41.63 9.23 30.28
C ARG A 122 -41.72 9.21 28.76
N ALA A 123 -42.90 8.91 28.22
CA ALA A 123 -43.11 8.91 26.77
C ALA A 123 -42.86 10.31 26.19
N GLN A 124 -43.40 11.35 26.82
CA GLN A 124 -43.19 12.74 26.40
C GLN A 124 -41.71 13.15 26.47
N ALA A 125 -41.00 12.76 27.53
CA ALA A 125 -39.56 13.04 27.66
C ALA A 125 -38.73 12.35 26.57
N ILE A 126 -39.09 11.12 26.17
CA ILE A 126 -38.44 10.40 25.07
C ILE A 126 -38.73 11.10 23.73
N GLU A 127 -39.96 11.54 23.50
CA GLU A 127 -40.31 12.29 22.29
C GLU A 127 -39.54 13.61 22.19
N ASP A 128 -39.45 14.36 23.27
CA ASP A 128 -38.67 15.61 23.33
C ASP A 128 -37.17 15.34 23.08
N GLN A 129 -36.61 14.27 23.63
CA GLN A 129 -35.23 13.86 23.37
C GLN A 129 -35.02 13.49 21.90
N ASN A 130 -35.95 12.75 21.30
CA ASN A 130 -35.89 12.38 19.89
C ASN A 130 -36.03 13.60 18.97
N ARG A 131 -36.89 14.56 19.32
CA ARG A 131 -37.02 15.83 18.60
C ARG A 131 -35.68 16.59 18.61
N LYS A 132 -35.03 16.69 19.76
CA LYS A 132 -33.72 17.34 19.89
C LYS A 132 -32.64 16.64 19.05
N LEU A 133 -32.59 15.31 19.08
CA LEU A 133 -31.64 14.54 18.24
C LEU A 133 -31.90 14.71 16.74
N GLN A 134 -33.16 14.81 16.32
CA GLN A 134 -33.52 15.10 14.93
C GLN A 134 -33.06 16.50 14.50
N GLU A 135 -33.20 17.49 15.37
CA GLU A 135 -32.72 18.85 15.13
C GLU A 135 -31.20 18.90 14.99
N GLU A 136 -30.47 18.22 15.88
CA GLU A 136 -29.01 18.12 15.84
C GLU A 136 -28.52 17.45 14.55
N ARG A 137 -29.13 16.33 14.15
CA ARG A 137 -28.82 15.68 12.86
C ARG A 137 -29.04 16.60 11.67
N ARG A 138 -30.14 17.37 11.66
CA ARG A 138 -30.44 18.34 10.61
C ARG A 138 -29.45 19.51 10.61
N GLN A 139 -28.88 19.87 11.75
CA GLN A 139 -27.82 20.89 11.84
C GLN A 139 -26.50 20.37 11.27
N LEU A 140 -26.07 19.18 11.71
CA LEU A 140 -24.86 18.53 11.19
C LEU A 140 -24.94 18.29 9.68
N GLN A 141 -26.11 17.93 9.15
CA GLN A 141 -26.28 17.74 7.72
C GLN A 141 -26.13 19.05 6.93
N ARG A 142 -26.61 20.18 7.48
CA ARG A 142 -26.40 21.51 6.87
C ARG A 142 -24.94 21.93 6.92
N GLU A 143 -24.23 21.65 8.01
CA GLU A 143 -22.81 21.94 8.15
C GLU A 143 -21.96 21.14 7.14
N LEU A 144 -22.21 19.84 7.02
CA LEU A 144 -21.54 18.98 6.05
C LEU A 144 -21.79 19.44 4.60
N GLU A 145 -23.00 19.91 4.30
CA GLU A 145 -23.33 20.47 2.99
C GLU A 145 -22.60 21.80 2.73
N GLN A 146 -22.48 22.66 3.74
CA GLN A 146 -21.69 23.89 3.66
C GLN A 146 -20.20 23.58 3.41
N GLU A 147 -19.63 22.63 4.14
CA GLU A 147 -18.23 22.22 3.96
C GLU A 147 -18.00 21.64 2.56
N LYS A 148 -18.91 20.78 2.08
CA LYS A 148 -18.85 20.22 0.72
C LYS A 148 -18.90 21.33 -0.34
N ASN A 149 -19.77 22.32 -0.17
CA ASN A 149 -19.87 23.46 -1.08
C ASN A 149 -18.61 24.34 -1.05
N GLN A 150 -18.03 24.57 0.14
CA GLN A 150 -16.74 25.29 0.27
C GLN A 150 -15.61 24.54 -0.44
N HIS A 151 -15.50 23.22 -0.24
CA HIS A 151 -14.48 22.41 -0.88
C HIS A 151 -14.64 22.40 -2.42
N GLN A 152 -15.88 22.30 -2.90
CA GLN A 152 -16.17 22.39 -4.33
C GLN A 152 -15.82 23.77 -4.91
N ALA A 153 -16.06 24.86 -4.16
CA ALA A 153 -15.68 26.20 -4.59
C ALA A 153 -14.15 26.37 -4.67
N LEU A 154 -13.41 25.88 -3.69
CA LEU A 154 -11.94 25.90 -3.71
C LEU A 154 -11.37 25.08 -4.87
N GLN A 155 -11.93 23.90 -5.16
CA GLN A 155 -11.52 23.13 -6.33
C GLN A 155 -11.74 23.89 -7.65
N LYS A 156 -12.91 24.54 -7.80
CA LYS A 156 -13.20 25.38 -8.98
C LYS A 156 -12.25 26.59 -9.08
N GLN A 157 -11.83 27.14 -7.94
CA GLN A 157 -10.85 28.23 -7.93
C GLN A 157 -9.47 27.74 -8.39
N ARG A 158 -8.98 26.62 -7.86
CA ARG A 158 -7.68 26.04 -8.27
C ARG A 158 -7.65 25.70 -9.76
N THR A 159 -8.73 25.17 -10.32
CA THR A 159 -8.79 24.87 -11.76
C THR A 159 -8.82 26.14 -12.61
N LYS A 160 -9.51 27.19 -12.17
CA LYS A 160 -9.50 28.50 -12.84
C LYS A 160 -8.12 29.14 -12.84
N GLU A 161 -7.41 29.11 -11.71
CA GLU A 161 -6.03 29.62 -11.59
C GLU A 161 -5.07 28.84 -12.49
N HIS A 162 -5.24 27.51 -12.59
CA HIS A 162 -4.45 26.69 -13.49
C HIS A 162 -4.69 27.05 -14.97
N MET A 163 -5.96 27.20 -15.40
CA MET A 163 -6.28 27.62 -16.77
C MET A 163 -5.69 29.00 -17.11
N GLN A 164 -5.73 29.95 -16.18
CA GLN A 164 -5.16 31.29 -16.39
C GLN A 164 -3.63 31.25 -16.52
N THR A 165 -2.96 30.45 -15.70
CA THR A 165 -1.48 30.29 -15.75
C THR A 165 -1.01 29.65 -17.07
N SER A 166 -1.76 28.68 -17.61
CA SER A 166 -1.44 28.05 -18.90
C SER A 166 -1.58 29.01 -20.09
N GLN A 167 -2.50 29.97 -20.02
CA GLN A 167 -2.70 30.98 -21.07
C GLN A 167 -1.57 32.01 -21.12
N GLU A 168 -0.95 32.35 -19.99
CA GLU A 168 0.19 33.27 -19.94
C GLU A 168 1.51 32.60 -20.37
N ARG A 169 1.66 31.29 -20.11
CA ARG A 169 2.85 30.52 -20.51
C ARG A 169 2.91 30.20 -22.00
N SER A 170 1.80 30.27 -22.74
CA SER A 170 1.78 29.99 -24.19
C SER A 170 2.35 31.12 -25.06
N SER A 171 2.71 32.27 -24.46
CA SER A 171 3.29 33.42 -25.14
C SER A 171 4.82 33.57 -25.00
N ALA A 172 5.50 32.65 -24.30
CA ALA A 172 6.94 32.70 -24.13
C ALA A 172 7.62 31.42 -24.63
N SER A 173 8.49 31.60 -25.63
CA SER A 173 9.61 30.73 -26.03
C SER A 173 9.33 29.44 -26.81
N ASP A 174 9.13 29.61 -28.13
CA ASP A 174 9.73 28.74 -29.14
C ASP A 174 11.26 28.95 -29.14
N ILE A 175 11.99 28.14 -28.36
CA ILE A 175 13.42 27.89 -28.62
C ILE A 175 13.61 26.37 -28.67
N PRO A 176 13.71 25.76 -29.85
CA PRO A 176 14.05 24.36 -30.00
C PRO A 176 15.56 24.18 -29.76
N GLY A 177 15.93 23.27 -28.86
CA GLY A 177 17.20 22.54 -29.03
C GLY A 177 18.20 22.49 -27.89
N GLN A 178 17.92 23.05 -26.71
CA GLN A 178 18.82 22.87 -25.58
C GLN A 178 18.02 22.45 -24.34
N ALA A 179 17.88 21.13 -24.18
CA ALA A 179 17.38 20.56 -22.93
C ALA A 179 18.20 21.17 -21.79
N PRO A 180 17.57 21.84 -20.81
CA PRO A 180 18.29 22.40 -19.68
C PRO A 180 19.12 21.26 -19.10
N ALA A 181 20.44 21.44 -19.06
CA ALA A 181 21.42 20.39 -18.74
C ALA A 181 21.32 19.87 -17.29
N GLY A 182 20.22 20.13 -16.60
CA GLY A 182 19.93 19.66 -15.25
C GLY A 182 19.02 18.45 -15.29
N ARG A 183 19.60 17.26 -15.19
CA ARG A 183 19.38 16.23 -14.14
C ARG A 183 17.93 15.85 -13.74
N ILE A 184 16.91 16.31 -14.44
CA ILE A 184 15.49 16.18 -14.10
C ILE A 184 14.89 15.11 -15.02
N LEU A 185 13.97 14.28 -14.49
CA LEU A 185 13.26 13.30 -15.30
C LEU A 185 12.27 14.00 -16.24
N PRO A 186 12.23 13.64 -17.54
CA PRO A 186 11.29 14.24 -18.48
C PRO A 186 9.85 13.86 -18.13
N VAL A 187 8.89 14.73 -18.46
CA VAL A 187 7.46 14.43 -18.38
C VAL A 187 7.13 13.24 -19.27
N GLY A 188 6.27 12.34 -18.79
CA GLY A 188 5.96 11.06 -19.41
C GLY A 188 6.93 9.93 -19.06
N CYS A 189 8.04 10.20 -18.35
CA CYS A 189 8.97 9.16 -17.92
C CYS A 189 8.30 8.21 -16.92
N ARG A 190 8.45 6.90 -17.14
CA ARG A 190 7.89 5.87 -16.28
C ARG A 190 8.80 5.64 -15.08
N CYS A 191 8.20 5.53 -13.91
CA CYS A 191 8.92 5.32 -12.66
C CYS A 191 8.10 4.43 -11.72
N LYS A 192 8.71 4.07 -10.60
CA LYS A 192 8.05 3.49 -9.44
C LYS A 192 8.10 4.48 -8.29
N TYR A 193 7.01 4.60 -7.56
CA TYR A 193 6.86 5.45 -6.41
C TYR A 193 6.76 4.63 -5.11
N GLU A 194 7.52 5.01 -4.08
CA GLU A 194 7.48 4.43 -2.74
C GLU A 194 6.57 5.27 -1.82
N PRO A 195 5.36 4.79 -1.45
CA PRO A 195 4.49 5.52 -0.52
C PRO A 195 5.12 5.72 0.85
N SER A 196 4.77 6.80 1.56
CA SER A 196 5.27 7.07 2.92
C SER A 196 5.03 5.90 3.89
N SER A 197 3.92 5.20 3.69
CA SER A 197 3.48 4.06 4.51
C SER A 197 4.00 2.76 3.89
N SER A 198 5.33 2.66 3.79
CA SER A 198 6.08 1.69 2.98
C SER A 198 5.94 0.22 3.40
N SER A 199 5.18 -0.10 4.45
CA SER A 199 5.10 -1.48 4.95
C SER A 199 4.09 -2.38 4.21
N GLN A 200 3.10 -1.83 3.50
CA GLN A 200 1.97 -2.64 3.02
C GLN A 200 1.81 -2.73 1.50
N TYR A 201 2.20 -1.68 0.76
CA TYR A 201 1.80 -1.56 -0.65
C TYR A 201 2.94 -1.76 -1.66
N GLY A 202 4.19 -1.90 -1.19
CA GLY A 202 5.35 -1.98 -2.06
C GLY A 202 5.53 -0.73 -2.92
N MET A 203 6.29 -0.88 -4.01
CA MET A 203 6.52 0.19 -5.00
C MET A 203 5.35 0.23 -5.99
N LEU A 204 4.74 1.40 -6.19
CA LEU A 204 3.63 1.61 -7.13
C LEU A 204 4.16 2.09 -8.48
N PRO A 205 3.66 1.59 -9.63
CA PRO A 205 3.98 2.17 -10.92
C PRO A 205 3.44 3.61 -11.01
N ALA A 206 4.19 4.50 -11.62
CA ALA A 206 3.86 5.92 -11.75
C ALA A 206 4.44 6.52 -13.04
N VAL A 207 3.90 7.66 -13.45
CA VAL A 207 4.38 8.46 -14.59
C VAL A 207 4.64 9.88 -14.13
N VAL A 208 5.77 10.46 -14.55
CA VAL A 208 6.11 11.85 -14.25
C VAL A 208 5.19 12.79 -15.05
N GLU A 209 4.43 13.62 -14.35
CA GLU A 209 3.58 14.66 -14.95
C GLU A 209 4.28 16.02 -14.98
N GLY A 210 5.15 16.29 -14.00
CA GLY A 210 5.84 17.57 -13.90
C GLY A 210 6.96 17.58 -12.85
N TYR A 211 7.73 18.66 -12.86
CA TYR A 211 8.75 18.96 -11.85
C TYR A 211 8.47 20.33 -11.24
N ASN A 212 8.48 20.39 -9.91
CA ASN A 212 8.26 21.60 -9.14
C ASN A 212 9.62 22.21 -8.79
N ASP A 213 10.04 23.25 -9.54
CA ASP A 213 11.32 23.92 -9.31
C ASP A 213 11.43 24.58 -7.93
N SER A 214 10.29 25.03 -7.37
CA SER A 214 10.24 25.76 -6.10
C SER A 214 10.68 24.91 -4.91
N ASP A 215 10.28 23.64 -4.88
CA ASP A 215 10.57 22.73 -3.78
C ASP A 215 11.43 21.54 -4.20
N GLY A 216 11.71 21.36 -5.50
CA GLY A 216 12.46 20.28 -6.14
C GLY A 216 11.76 18.92 -6.20
N THR A 217 10.43 18.89 -6.01
CA THR A 217 9.64 17.64 -6.04
C THR A 217 9.12 17.33 -7.44
N TYR A 218 8.61 16.11 -7.62
CA TYR A 218 7.97 15.71 -8.88
C TYR A 218 6.48 15.53 -8.66
N ASP A 219 5.70 15.96 -9.64
CA ASP A 219 4.30 15.57 -9.72
C ASP A 219 4.21 14.27 -10.51
N LEU A 220 3.65 13.26 -9.85
CA LEU A 220 3.37 11.96 -10.42
C LEU A 220 1.86 11.79 -10.52
N ASP A 221 1.41 11.01 -11.50
CA ASP A 221 0.02 10.59 -11.67
C ASP A 221 -0.62 10.01 -10.38
N VAL A 222 0.18 9.31 -9.57
CA VAL A 222 -0.26 8.71 -8.29
C VAL A 222 -0.07 9.64 -7.09
N ARG A 223 0.78 10.67 -7.19
CA ARG A 223 1.12 11.56 -6.07
C ARG A 223 1.77 12.86 -6.53
N GLN A 224 1.16 13.98 -6.13
CA GLN A 224 1.76 15.31 -6.24
C GLN A 224 2.86 15.53 -5.19
N HIS A 225 3.84 16.37 -5.53
CA HIS A 225 4.98 16.71 -4.68
C HIS A 225 5.73 15.48 -4.13
N ALA A 226 5.97 14.48 -4.98
CA ALA A 226 6.75 13.30 -4.64
C ALA A 226 8.24 13.67 -4.42
N ALA A 227 8.76 13.28 -3.25
CA ALA A 227 10.17 13.45 -2.95
C ALA A 227 11.04 12.56 -3.87
N PRO A 228 12.12 13.08 -4.48
CA PRO A 228 12.95 12.30 -5.41
C PRO A 228 13.50 11.00 -4.82
N ALA A 229 13.85 10.99 -3.53
CA ALA A 229 14.36 9.81 -2.84
C ALA A 229 13.37 8.63 -2.78
N ARG A 230 12.11 8.82 -3.20
CA ARG A 230 11.05 7.80 -3.26
C ARG A 230 10.67 7.41 -4.68
N ILE A 231 11.39 7.92 -5.67
CA ILE A 231 11.17 7.62 -7.09
C ILE A 231 12.28 6.67 -7.52
N ALA A 232 11.92 5.53 -8.11
CA ALA A 232 12.85 4.52 -8.61
C ALA A 232 12.55 4.20 -10.08
N PRO A 233 13.52 3.68 -10.86
CA PRO A 233 13.26 3.25 -12.23
C PRO A 233 12.39 1.98 -12.27
N VAL A 234 11.74 1.77 -13.41
CA VAL A 234 11.02 0.53 -13.72
C VAL A 234 12.00 -0.42 -14.42
N SER A 235 11.94 -1.72 -14.12
CA SER A 235 12.82 -2.75 -14.72
C SER A 235 12.35 -3.27 -16.07
N ASP A 236 11.04 -3.16 -16.35
CA ASP A 236 10.39 -3.66 -17.57
C ASP A 236 10.06 -2.48 -18.52
N VAL A 237 11.10 -1.82 -19.02
CA VAL A 237 11.02 -0.68 -19.95
C VAL A 237 12.00 -0.86 -21.10
N SER A 238 11.62 -0.37 -22.28
CA SER A 238 12.53 -0.32 -23.43
C SER A 238 13.57 0.80 -23.28
N VAL A 239 14.66 0.74 -24.03
CA VAL A 239 15.69 1.81 -24.10
C VAL A 239 15.11 3.22 -24.29
N ARG A 240 13.98 3.37 -25.01
CA ARG A 240 13.33 4.66 -25.26
C ARG A 240 12.59 5.21 -24.03
N GLU A 241 12.12 4.34 -23.17
CA GLU A 241 11.38 4.67 -21.93
C GLU A 241 12.29 4.67 -20.70
N ALA A 242 13.50 4.11 -20.82
CA ALA A 242 14.50 4.09 -19.76
C ALA A 242 14.91 5.51 -19.33
N TRP A 243 15.34 5.63 -18.08
CA TRP A 243 15.82 6.90 -17.55
C TRP A 243 17.02 7.40 -18.35
N PRO A 244 17.08 8.70 -18.69
CA PRO A 244 18.14 9.22 -19.53
C PRO A 244 19.50 9.14 -18.83
N LYS A 245 20.57 9.06 -19.64
CA LYS A 245 21.94 9.17 -19.16
C LYS A 245 22.17 10.49 -18.41
N ASN A 246 23.13 10.49 -17.50
CA ASN A 246 23.51 11.62 -16.63
C ASN A 246 22.45 12.04 -15.59
N VAL A 247 21.37 11.29 -15.41
CA VAL A 247 20.45 11.46 -14.27
C VAL A 247 21.17 11.07 -12.99
N LEU A 248 21.00 11.90 -11.95
CA LEU A 248 21.57 11.65 -10.63
C LEU A 248 20.67 10.71 -9.84
N VAL A 249 21.29 9.67 -9.29
CA VAL A 249 20.59 8.68 -8.48
C VAL A 249 21.39 8.37 -7.22
N SER A 250 20.73 7.74 -6.27
CA SER A 250 21.33 7.10 -5.11
C SER A 250 21.20 5.60 -5.31
N TYR A 251 22.31 4.87 -5.18
CA TYR A 251 22.35 3.41 -5.29
C TYR A 251 22.58 2.77 -3.91
N HIS A 252 21.76 1.80 -3.54
CA HIS A 252 21.94 1.05 -2.29
C HIS A 252 22.97 -0.07 -2.46
N SER A 253 24.16 0.14 -1.91
CA SER A 253 25.24 -0.86 -1.94
C SER A 253 25.04 -1.92 -0.85
N ASP A 254 25.00 -3.19 -1.24
CA ASP A 254 24.85 -4.31 -0.31
C ASP A 254 26.07 -4.55 0.57
N SER A 255 27.27 -4.27 0.07
CA SER A 255 28.51 -4.46 0.83
C SER A 255 28.68 -3.38 1.90
N VAL A 256 28.28 -2.14 1.58
CA VAL A 256 28.43 -0.98 2.48
C VAL A 256 27.16 -0.74 3.33
N LYS A 257 26.02 -1.36 2.96
CA LYS A 257 24.70 -1.13 3.57
C LYS A 257 24.32 0.35 3.67
N LYS A 258 24.65 1.11 2.61
CA LYS A 258 24.43 2.55 2.52
C LYS A 258 24.01 2.96 1.10
N TRP A 259 23.28 4.07 1.02
CA TRP A 259 22.97 4.75 -0.23
C TRP A 259 24.18 5.58 -0.68
N LEU A 260 24.70 5.28 -1.87
CA LEU A 260 25.83 5.95 -2.48
C LEU A 260 25.35 6.85 -3.63
N PRO A 261 25.88 8.07 -3.76
CA PRO A 261 25.58 8.92 -4.90
C PRO A 261 26.14 8.32 -6.20
N ALA A 262 25.33 8.23 -7.24
CA ALA A 262 25.70 7.65 -8.53
C ALA A 262 25.15 8.46 -9.71
N VAL A 263 25.65 8.17 -10.91
CA VAL A 263 25.19 8.76 -12.18
C VAL A 263 24.89 7.65 -13.17
N ILE A 264 23.73 7.73 -13.84
CA ILE A 264 23.37 6.77 -14.90
C ILE A 264 24.28 6.98 -16.12
N LYS A 265 24.98 5.93 -16.54
CA LYS A 265 25.82 5.91 -17.76
C LYS A 265 25.04 5.40 -18.96
N SER A 266 24.38 4.25 -18.82
CA SER A 266 23.58 3.60 -19.87
C SER A 266 22.55 2.63 -19.28
N PHE A 267 21.62 2.18 -20.12
CA PHE A 267 20.61 1.17 -19.80
C PHE A 267 20.88 -0.11 -20.60
N ASN A 268 20.74 -1.27 -19.95
CA ASN A 268 20.94 -2.58 -20.55
C ASN A 268 19.57 -3.19 -20.89
N ASP A 269 19.18 -3.13 -22.17
CA ASP A 269 17.87 -3.64 -22.64
C ASP A 269 17.72 -5.16 -22.47
N SER A 270 18.85 -5.89 -22.45
CA SER A 270 18.85 -7.36 -22.35
C SER A 270 18.37 -7.90 -21.00
N ASP A 271 18.59 -7.16 -19.92
CA ASP A 271 18.27 -7.59 -18.56
C ASP A 271 17.49 -6.56 -17.73
N GLY A 272 17.21 -5.38 -18.29
CA GLY A 272 16.46 -4.33 -17.60
C GLY A 272 17.24 -3.65 -16.47
N THR A 273 18.57 -3.71 -16.50
CA THR A 273 19.45 -3.09 -15.49
C THR A 273 20.08 -1.79 -15.99
N TYR A 274 20.63 -1.00 -15.06
CA TYR A 274 21.34 0.24 -15.39
C TYR A 274 22.82 0.13 -15.10
N ASN A 275 23.66 0.67 -15.99
CA ASN A 275 25.07 0.87 -15.70
C ASN A 275 25.25 2.24 -15.03
N LEU A 276 25.75 2.21 -13.81
CA LEU A 276 26.11 3.39 -13.02
C LEU A 276 27.62 3.61 -13.08
N ASP A 277 28.07 4.82 -12.80
CA ASP A 277 29.49 5.16 -12.65
C ASP A 277 30.23 4.30 -11.61
N LEU A 278 29.53 3.83 -10.58
CA LEU A 278 30.07 3.02 -9.49
C LEU A 278 29.69 1.53 -9.53
N ARG A 279 28.75 1.13 -10.40
CA ARG A 279 28.26 -0.25 -10.48
C ARG A 279 27.64 -0.55 -11.84
N GLU A 280 28.14 -1.56 -12.52
CA GLU A 280 27.50 -2.15 -13.71
C GLU A 280 26.35 -3.07 -13.30
N HIS A 281 25.34 -3.18 -14.18
CA HIS A 281 24.15 -4.00 -13.97
C HIS A 281 23.45 -3.77 -12.62
N ALA A 282 23.21 -2.51 -12.26
CA ALA A 282 22.52 -2.14 -11.03
C ALA A 282 21.01 -2.44 -11.12
N ASP A 283 20.48 -3.09 -10.08
CA ASP A 283 19.06 -3.38 -9.94
C ASP A 283 18.23 -2.10 -9.76
N CYS A 284 17.14 -2.00 -10.50
CA CYS A 284 16.22 -0.85 -10.43
C CYS A 284 15.67 -0.60 -9.02
N ASP A 285 15.39 -1.66 -8.25
CA ASP A 285 14.83 -1.54 -6.91
C ASP A 285 15.84 -0.99 -5.87
N ARG A 286 17.13 -0.95 -6.22
CA ARG A 286 18.22 -0.37 -5.41
C ARG A 286 18.61 1.03 -5.84
N MET A 287 17.90 1.60 -6.81
CA MET A 287 18.12 2.96 -7.28
C MET A 287 17.02 3.88 -6.77
N ARG A 288 17.37 5.10 -6.39
CA ARG A 288 16.43 6.19 -6.07
C ARG A 288 16.87 7.47 -6.75
N LEU A 289 15.93 8.28 -7.21
CA LEU A 289 16.25 9.57 -7.80
C LEU A 289 16.87 10.49 -6.75
N ARG A 290 17.95 11.18 -7.11
CA ARG A 290 18.63 12.11 -6.22
C ARG A 290 18.46 13.52 -6.78
N ARG A 291 18.13 14.48 -5.90
CA ARG A 291 18.19 15.89 -6.29
C ARG A 291 19.62 16.23 -6.65
N GLY A 292 19.79 16.94 -7.76
CA GLY A 292 21.00 17.71 -7.97
C GLY A 292 21.09 18.77 -6.89
N THR A 293 21.64 18.41 -5.74
CA THR A 293 22.39 19.39 -4.94
C THR A 293 23.39 19.92 -5.95
N GLY A 294 23.17 21.15 -6.45
CA GLY A 294 24.10 21.82 -7.32
C GLY A 294 25.46 21.49 -6.76
N PHE A 295 26.26 20.78 -7.55
CA PHE A 295 27.59 20.40 -7.11
C PHE A 295 28.19 21.74 -6.74
N SER A 296 28.35 22.01 -5.45
CA SER A 296 28.77 23.32 -4.96
C SER A 296 30.13 23.50 -5.58
N SER A 297 30.18 24.13 -6.75
CA SER A 297 31.35 24.28 -7.59
C SER A 297 32.27 25.35 -6.99
N GLY A 298 32.28 25.45 -5.66
CA GLY A 298 32.78 26.56 -4.87
C GLY A 298 33.43 26.10 -3.57
N SER A 299 33.97 24.89 -3.52
CA SER A 299 35.32 24.78 -2.98
C SER A 299 36.27 24.79 -4.18
N GLU A 300 36.32 25.95 -4.84
CA GLU A 300 37.56 26.41 -5.45
C GLU A 300 38.65 26.14 -4.41
N PRO A 301 39.68 25.34 -4.72
CA PRO A 301 40.78 25.16 -3.78
C PRO A 301 41.25 26.58 -3.39
N PRO A 302 41.42 26.89 -2.09
CA PRO A 302 41.87 28.22 -1.67
C PRO A 302 43.11 28.53 -2.51
N SER A 303 42.98 29.54 -3.39
CA SER A 303 44.08 29.98 -4.23
C SER A 303 45.13 30.47 -3.25
N ASP A 304 46.18 29.67 -3.04
CA ASP A 304 47.30 30.04 -2.20
C ASP A 304 47.81 31.41 -2.65
N PRO A 305 47.70 32.46 -1.82
CA PRO A 305 48.32 33.72 -2.15
C PRO A 305 49.83 33.53 -1.94
N SER A 306 50.55 33.51 -3.06
CA SER A 306 51.84 34.20 -3.15
C SER A 306 52.99 33.60 -2.33
N VAL A 307 53.67 32.59 -2.88
CA VAL A 307 55.12 32.47 -2.66
C VAL A 307 55.79 33.58 -3.45
N THR A 308 55.97 34.72 -2.81
CA THR A 308 56.84 35.80 -3.31
C THR A 308 58.26 35.44 -2.92
N ALA A 309 59.08 35.18 -3.93
CA ALA A 309 60.50 34.95 -3.80
C ALA A 309 61.20 36.14 -3.11
N ALA A 310 62.12 35.84 -2.19
CA ALA A 310 63.19 36.71 -1.73
C ALA A 310 64.48 35.89 -1.70
#